data_AF-A0A5K1GEC9-F1
#
_entry.id   AF-A0A5K1GEC9-F1
#
_cell.length_a   1.000
_cell.length_b   1.000
_cell.length_c   1.000
_cell.angle_alpha   90.00
_cell.angle_beta   90.00
_cell.angle_gamma   90.00
#
_symmetry.space_group_name_H-M   'P 1'
#
loop_
_entity.id
_entity.type
_entity.pdbx_description
1 polymer ?
#
loop_
_entity_poly.entity_id
_entity_poly.type
_entity_poly.pdbx_seq_one_letter_code
_entity_poly.pdbx_strand_id
1 'polypeptide(L)' 'IYGPVQDVRIPYQQKRMFGFVTFVYPETVKIILAKGNPHYVCDARVLVKPYKEKGKIAEKYRTTLL' A
#
# COMPACT_ATOMS: atom_id res chain seq x y z
N ILE A 1 -5.28 -3.69 17.75
CA ILE A 1 -5.98 -3.12 16.57
C ILE A 1 -5.08 -2.00 16.02
N TYR A 2 -4.86 -1.89 14.72
CA TYR A 2 -3.84 -0.99 14.14
C TYR A 2 -4.29 0.47 13.96
N GLY A 3 -5.59 0.76 14.04
CA GLY A 3 -6.15 2.11 13.93
C GLY A 3 -7.17 2.22 12.79
N PRO A 4 -7.78 3.42 12.60
CA PRO A 4 -8.79 3.64 11.58
C PRO A 4 -8.22 3.54 10.16
N VAL A 5 -8.96 2.83 9.30
CA VAL A 5 -8.67 2.68 7.88
C VAL A 5 -9.38 3.80 7.13
N GLN A 6 -8.64 4.50 6.26
CA GLN A 6 -9.17 5.55 5.39
C GLN A 6 -9.75 4.98 4.09
N ASP A 7 -9.08 3.99 3.49
CA ASP A 7 -9.48 3.41 2.20
C ASP A 7 -9.00 1.96 2.07
N VAL A 8 -9.77 1.15 1.32
CA VAL A 8 -9.42 -0.23 0.95
C VAL A 8 -9.70 -0.43 -0.53
N ARG A 9 -8.65 -0.74 -1.30
CA ARG A 9 -8.74 -0.95 -2.75
C ARG A 9 -8.21 -2.31 -3.15
N ILE A 10 -9.06 -3.15 -3.73
CA ILE A 10 -8.71 -4.50 -4.20
C ILE A 10 -8.88 -4.52 -5.73
N PRO A 11 -7.80 -4.30 -6.50
CA PRO A 11 -7.90 -4.37 -7.96
C PRO A 11 -8.13 -5.82 -8.41
N TYR A 12 -9.05 -6.01 -9.35
CA TYR A 12 -9.20 -7.29 -10.02
C TYR A 12 -7.99 -7.55 -10.93
N GLN A 13 -7.15 -8.51 -10.57
CA GLN A 13 -6.04 -8.98 -11.39
C GLN A 13 -6.09 -10.50 -11.50
N GLN A 14 -6.21 -11.03 -12.71
CA GLN A 14 -6.37 -12.47 -12.98
C GLN A 14 -5.28 -13.35 -12.35
N LYS A 15 -4.07 -12.82 -12.13
CA LYS A 15 -2.91 -13.60 -11.66
C LYS A 15 -2.50 -13.37 -10.22
N ARG A 16 -3.03 -12.38 -9.49
CA ARG A 16 -2.61 -12.09 -8.10
C ARG A 16 -3.71 -11.43 -7.27
N MET A 17 -3.99 -12.00 -6.10
CA MET A 17 -4.88 -11.44 -5.08
C MET A 17 -4.07 -10.56 -4.13
N PHE A 18 -3.89 -9.28 -4.47
CA PHE A 18 -3.39 -8.29 -3.50
C PHE A 18 -4.30 -7.06 -3.49
N GLY A 19 -4.35 -6.40 -2.34
CA GLY A 19 -5.08 -5.16 -2.15
C GLY A 19 -4.18 -4.07 -1.58
N PHE A 20 -4.74 -2.89 -1.43
CA PHE A 20 -4.14 -1.73 -0.81
C PHE A 20 -5.02 -1.28 0.34
N VAL A 21 -4.39 -0.92 1.46
CA VAL A 21 -5.06 -0.36 2.63
C VAL A 21 -4.36 0.95 2.96
N THR A 22 -5.14 2.03 3.05
CA THR A 22 -4.66 3.34 3.47
C THR A 22 -5.15 3.57 4.89
N PHE A 23 -4.24 3.91 5.82
CA PHE A 23 -4.60 4.25 7.19
C PHE A 23 -4.68 5.76 7.36
N VAL A 24 -5.57 6.22 8.24
CA VAL A 24 -5.69 7.65 8.57
C VAL A 24 -4.39 8.16 9.20
N TYR A 25 -3.73 7.35 10.03
CA TYR A 25 -2.49 7.72 10.69
C TYR A 25 -1.28 7.05 10.01
N PRO A 26 -0.30 7.83 9.52
CA PRO A 26 0.89 7.26 8.87
C PRO A 26 1.75 6.43 9.83
N GLU A 27 1.71 6.72 11.13
CA GLU A 27 2.44 5.96 12.15
C GLU A 27 1.96 4.50 12.23
N THR A 28 0.67 4.25 11.98
CA THR A 28 0.12 2.90 11.89
C THR A 28 0.87 2.06 10.85
N VAL A 29 1.22 2.63 9.70
CA VAL A 29 1.94 1.92 8.64
C VAL A 29 3.34 1.52 9.11
N LYS A 30 4.03 2.39 9.86
CA LYS A 30 5.36 2.06 10.43
C LYS A 30 5.28 0.92 11.42
N ILE A 31 4.31 0.94 12.33
CA ILE A 31 4.09 -0.11 13.32
C ILE A 31 3.79 -1.45 12.64
N ILE A 32 2.93 -1.45 11.61
CA ILE A 32 2.60 -2.66 10.86
C ILE A 32 3.85 -3.23 10.19
N LEU A 33 4.62 -2.40 9.49
CA LEU A 33 5.82 -2.84 8.77
C LEU A 33 6.93 -3.32 9.72
N ALA A 34 7.12 -2.67 10.87
CA ALA A 34 8.12 -3.03 11.86
C ALA A 34 7.86 -4.40 12.52
N LYS A 35 6.59 -4.84 12.56
CA LYS A 35 6.23 -6.18 13.05
C LYS A 35 6.76 -7.31 12.16
N GLY A 36 7.11 -7.01 10.91
CA GLY A 36 7.56 -7.99 9.94
C GLY A 36 6.44 -8.91 9.44
N ASN A 37 6.81 -9.85 8.57
CA ASN A 37 5.88 -10.80 7.97
C ASN A 37 6.01 -12.19 8.62
N PRO A 38 4.93 -12.99 8.66
CA PRO A 38 3.61 -12.74 8.07
C PRO A 38 2.61 -12.02 8.98
N HIS A 39 1.51 -11.57 8.38
CA HIS A 39 0.30 -11.18 9.10
C HIS A 39 -0.82 -12.19 8.85
N TYR A 40 -1.87 -12.14 9.67
CA TYR A 40 -3.04 -13.02 9.57
C TYR A 40 -4.32 -12.20 9.51
N VAL A 41 -5.22 -12.56 8.59
CA VAL A 41 -6.56 -11.99 8.42
C VAL A 41 -7.54 -13.14 8.27
N CYS A 42 -8.48 -13.30 9.20
CA CYS A 42 -9.37 -14.46 9.26
C CYS A 42 -8.58 -15.78 9.14
N ASP A 43 -7.49 -15.91 9.92
CA ASP A 43 -6.53 -17.03 9.91
C ASP A 43 -5.76 -17.28 8.60
N ALA A 44 -6.03 -16.50 7.54
CA ALA A 44 -5.27 -16.56 6.30
C ALA A 44 -3.95 -15.79 6.43
N ARG A 45 -2.84 -16.44 6.06
CA ARG A 45 -1.51 -15.83 6.01
C ARG A 45 -1.43 -14.82 4.86
N VAL A 46 -1.16 -13.56 5.18
CA VAL A 46 -0.97 -12.48 4.20
C VAL A 46 0.41 -11.84 4.35
N LEU A 47 0.92 -11.30 3.24
CA LEU A 47 2.17 -10.55 3.20
C LEU A 47 1.87 -9.06 3.07
N VAL A 48 2.56 -8.25 3.86
CA VAL A 48 2.50 -6.81 3.83
C VAL A 48 3.84 -6.25 3.36
N LYS A 49 3.77 -5.24 2.50
CA LYS A 49 4.91 -4.48 2.02
C LYS A 49 4.50 -3.02 1.85
N PRO A 50 5.46 -2.07 1.84
CA PRO A 50 5.15 -0.68 1.53
C PRO A 50 4.44 -0.54 0.19
N TYR A 51 3.47 0.35 0.12
CA TYR A 51 2.88 0.74 -1.16
C TYR A 51 3.96 1.41 -2.02
N LYS A 52 4.11 0.95 -3.27
CA LYS A 52 4.92 1.63 -4.28
C LYS A 52 3.98 2.28 -5.26
N GLU A 53 3.98 3.62 -5.30
CA GLU A 53 3.24 4.36 -6.32
C GLU A 53 3.68 3.87 -7.71
N LYS A 54 2.73 3.39 -8.51
CA LYS A 54 3.01 3.02 -9.90
C LYS A 54 3.04 4.31 -10.71
N GLY A 55 4.25 4.82 -10.96
CA GLY A 55 4.52 5.86 -11.94
C GLY A 55 3.81 7.20 -11.69
N LYS A 56 4.22 7.95 -10.68
CA LYS A 56 4.43 9.38 -10.95
C LYS A 56 5.66 9.46 -11.84
N ILE A 57 5.47 9.48 -13.16
CA ILE A 57 6.53 9.99 -14.04
C ILE A 57 6.87 11.35 -13.45
N ALA A 58 8.12 11.53 -12.99
CA ALA A 58 8.55 12.83 -12.53
C ALA A 58 8.25 13.81 -13.67
N GLU A 59 7.33 14.74 -13.43
CA GLU A 59 7.01 15.85 -14.30
C GLU A 59 8.23 16.78 -14.36
N LYS A 60 9.31 16.33 -15.00
CA LYS A 60 10.60 17.02 -15.11
C LYS A 60 11.02 17.28 -16.55
N TYR A 61 10.15 17.05 -17.54
CA TYR A 61 10.45 17.32 -18.95
C TYR A 61 9.32 18.05 -19.69
N ARG A 62 8.75 19.08 -19.07
CA ARG A 62 7.92 20.07 -19.80
C ARG A 62 8.26 21.52 -19.46
N THR A 63 9.56 21.78 -19.27
CA THR A 63 10.12 23.13 -19.39
C THR A 63 11.38 23.01 -20.23
N THR A 64 11.23 23.18 -21.55
CA THR A 64 12.20 23.59 -22.58
C THR A 64 11.68 23.07 -23.92
N LEU A 65 10.69 23.76 -24.46
CA LEU A 65 10.57 24.05 -25.89
C LEU A 65 9.91 25.43 -25.95
N LEU A 66 10.76 26.45 -25.87
CA LEU A 66 10.56 27.70 -26.60
C LEU A 66 10.67 27.37 -28.10
#